data_AF-A0A0C2WMX4-F1
#
_entry.id   AF-A0A0C2WMX4-F1
#
_cell.length_a   1.000
_cell.length_b   1.000
_cell.length_c   1.000
_cell.angle_alpha   90.00
_cell.angle_beta   90.00
_cell.angle_gamma   90.00
#
_symmetry.space_group_name_H-M   'P 1'
#
loop_
_entity.id
_entity.type
_entity.pdbx_description
1 polymer ?
#
loop_
_entity_poly.entity_id
_entity_poly.type
_entity_poly.pdbx_seq_one_letter_code
_entity_poly.pdbx_strand_id
1 'polypeptide(L)'
;MSARPFMLFCVRFLIFGTEFCVGIFDRDGITFSPAYDMFQDTETFIRVVRSLACNLSIEDIPTVRVFTDVEAQKLTGHTEVYPHVVVSSGDSNPRQWCTIGPPIWTSLSFLGRGTNVWRVREYVVDVNQEPLLRGDMIMKTAWRSSARTPESDIYMSIDQFPVGLAKFECGGDVKYAGYPITMQNLRSHAVHNFLPEGDIHPPTPVLHRLILGTVGRPLWEYTSDFDLLARFRDALQGEHLVWMSRAVRSS
;
A
#
# COMPACT_ATOMS: atom_id res chain seq x y z
N MET A 1 1.68 -4.54 -17.01
CA MET A 1 2.61 -3.76 -16.14
C MET A 1 1.86 -2.78 -15.23
N SER A 2 0.77 -3.18 -14.61
CA SER A 2 -0.19 -2.21 -14.05
C SER A 2 -0.62 -2.56 -12.60
N ALA A 3 -0.43 -3.80 -12.16
CA ALA A 3 -0.75 -4.23 -10.79
C ALA A 3 0.52 -4.60 -10.01
N ARG A 4 1.61 -3.79 -10.12
CA ARG A 4 2.79 -4.05 -9.30
C ARG A 4 2.51 -3.65 -7.86
N PRO A 5 2.91 -4.48 -6.88
CA PRO A 5 2.81 -4.14 -5.47
C PRO A 5 3.38 -2.77 -5.16
N PHE A 6 2.68 -2.04 -4.30
CA PHE A 6 3.04 -0.71 -3.82
C PHE A 6 3.00 0.41 -4.88
N MET A 7 3.00 0.15 -6.19
CA MET A 7 2.95 1.17 -7.24
C MET A 7 1.85 2.24 -7.00
N LEU A 8 2.23 3.51 -6.94
CA LEU A 8 1.32 4.63 -6.63
C LEU A 8 0.49 5.04 -7.85
N PHE A 9 1.11 5.08 -9.01
CA PHE A 9 0.51 5.43 -10.29
C PHE A 9 1.18 4.65 -11.43
N CYS A 10 0.55 4.63 -12.59
CA CYS A 10 1.10 4.06 -13.80
C CYS A 10 1.15 5.13 -14.89
N VAL A 11 2.30 5.27 -15.54
CA VAL A 11 2.43 6.13 -16.72
C VAL A 11 2.18 5.29 -17.98
N ARG A 12 1.37 5.81 -18.89
CA ARG A 12 1.07 5.20 -20.19
C ARG A 12 1.38 6.19 -21.30
N PHE A 13 1.94 5.66 -22.37
CA PHE A 13 2.13 6.37 -23.62
C PHE A 13 1.02 5.94 -24.59
N LEU A 14 0.29 6.91 -25.13
CA LEU A 14 -0.80 6.68 -26.08
C LEU A 14 -0.43 7.32 -27.41
N ILE A 15 -0.57 6.56 -28.50
CA ILE A 15 -0.37 7.03 -29.87
C ILE A 15 -1.69 6.86 -30.62
N PHE A 16 -2.12 7.90 -31.32
CA PHE A 16 -3.33 7.90 -32.14
C PHE A 16 -3.09 8.69 -33.43
N GLY A 17 -2.94 7.98 -34.55
CA GLY A 17 -2.56 8.58 -35.82
C GLY A 17 -1.11 9.09 -35.78
N THR A 18 -0.92 10.37 -36.10
CA THR A 18 0.38 11.05 -35.97
C THR A 18 0.56 11.70 -34.61
N GLU A 19 -0.47 11.72 -33.76
CA GLU A 19 -0.44 12.36 -32.45
C GLU A 19 -0.14 11.37 -31.33
N PHE A 20 0.36 11.88 -30.21
CA PHE A 20 0.61 11.13 -28.99
C PHE A 20 0.31 11.96 -27.74
N CYS A 21 0.04 11.28 -26.63
CA CYS A 21 -0.01 11.88 -25.30
C CYS A 21 0.47 10.91 -24.21
N VAL A 22 0.76 11.45 -23.03
CA VAL A 22 1.14 10.68 -21.84
C VAL A 22 -0.01 10.75 -20.83
N GLY A 23 -0.47 9.59 -20.37
CA GLY A 23 -1.47 9.49 -19.32
C GLY A 23 -0.85 9.02 -18.00
N ILE A 24 -1.19 9.67 -16.90
CA ILE A 24 -0.93 9.19 -15.54
C ILE A 24 -2.23 8.58 -15.01
N PHE A 25 -2.17 7.29 -14.67
CA PHE A 25 -3.29 6.49 -14.18
C PHE A 25 -3.04 6.18 -12.71
N ASP A 26 -3.92 6.61 -11.82
CA ASP A 26 -3.80 6.37 -10.39
C ASP A 26 -5.17 6.07 -9.76
N ARG A 27 -5.26 6.17 -8.43
CA ARG A 27 -6.48 5.83 -7.68
C ARG A 27 -7.56 6.90 -7.71
N ASP A 28 -7.24 8.07 -8.22
CA ASP A 28 -8.13 9.21 -8.39
C ASP A 28 -8.46 9.45 -9.88
N GLY A 29 -8.26 8.42 -10.72
CA GLY A 29 -8.59 8.44 -12.14
C GLY A 29 -7.38 8.62 -13.05
N ILE A 30 -7.56 9.39 -14.12
CA ILE A 30 -6.57 9.59 -15.17
C ILE A 30 -6.37 11.07 -15.49
N THR A 31 -5.11 11.46 -15.66
CA THR A 31 -4.72 12.78 -16.16
C THR A 31 -3.90 12.60 -17.42
N PHE A 32 -4.25 13.31 -18.49
CA PHE A 32 -3.50 13.30 -19.75
C PHE A 32 -2.67 14.58 -19.90
N SER A 33 -1.50 14.46 -20.51
CA SER A 33 -0.81 15.59 -21.12
C SER A 33 -1.61 16.11 -22.32
N PRO A 34 -1.31 17.32 -22.83
CA PRO A 34 -1.71 17.70 -24.17
C PRO A 34 -1.31 16.65 -25.22
N ALA A 35 -2.02 16.66 -26.34
CA ALA A 35 -1.63 15.90 -27.53
C ALA A 35 -0.53 16.65 -28.28
N TYR A 36 0.44 15.89 -28.80
CA TYR A 36 1.58 16.39 -29.58
C TYR A 36 1.67 15.58 -30.87
N ASP A 37 2.14 16.17 -31.96
CA ASP A 37 2.37 15.43 -33.20
C ASP A 37 3.78 14.84 -33.21
N MET A 38 3.91 13.54 -33.50
CA MET A 38 5.19 12.83 -33.44
C MET A 38 6.23 13.37 -34.42
N PHE A 39 5.80 13.92 -35.56
CA PHE A 39 6.68 14.41 -36.61
C PHE A 39 6.98 15.90 -36.43
N GLN A 40 6.00 16.70 -36.00
CA GLN A 40 6.22 18.13 -35.71
C GLN A 40 6.96 18.33 -34.37
N ASP A 41 6.61 17.55 -33.34
CA ASP A 41 7.16 17.61 -31.98
C ASP A 41 8.15 16.46 -31.71
N THR A 42 8.97 16.12 -32.70
CA THR A 42 9.88 14.95 -32.68
C THR A 42 10.80 14.93 -31.44
N GLU A 43 11.32 16.08 -31.02
CA GLU A 43 12.18 16.17 -29.83
C GLU A 43 11.43 15.76 -28.55
N THR A 44 10.19 16.25 -28.39
CA THR A 44 9.32 15.89 -27.26
C THR A 44 9.02 14.40 -27.28
N PHE A 45 8.70 13.84 -28.45
CA PHE A 45 8.47 12.41 -28.63
C PHE A 45 9.67 11.58 -28.16
N ILE A 46 10.89 11.89 -28.64
CA ILE A 46 12.12 11.18 -28.25
C ILE A 46 12.37 11.29 -26.74
N ARG A 47 12.19 12.49 -26.16
CA ARG A 47 12.38 12.72 -24.72
C ARG A 47 11.42 11.89 -23.88
N VAL A 48 10.15 11.81 -24.28
CA VAL A 48 9.14 10.98 -23.59
C VAL A 48 9.51 9.50 -23.69
N VAL A 49 9.78 8.98 -24.89
CA VAL A 49 10.14 7.57 -25.08
C VAL A 49 11.39 7.20 -24.28
N ARG A 50 12.43 8.04 -24.33
CA ARG A 50 13.66 7.82 -23.55
C ARG A 50 13.40 7.85 -22.05
N SER A 51 12.59 8.80 -21.57
CA SER A 51 12.28 8.89 -20.14
C SER A 51 11.51 7.66 -19.65
N LEU A 52 10.55 7.19 -20.44
CA LEU A 52 9.75 6.01 -20.09
C LEU A 52 10.57 4.71 -20.16
N ALA A 53 11.49 4.59 -21.11
CA ALA A 53 12.27 3.38 -21.32
C ALA A 53 13.53 3.29 -20.43
N CYS A 54 14.12 4.44 -20.07
CA CYS A 54 15.44 4.46 -19.41
C CYS A 54 15.43 5.05 -18.00
N ASN A 55 14.45 5.89 -17.65
CA ASN A 55 14.50 6.67 -16.40
C ASN A 55 13.42 6.26 -15.39
N LEU A 56 12.36 5.56 -15.80
CA LEU A 56 11.35 5.04 -14.87
C LEU A 56 11.90 3.81 -14.13
N SER A 57 12.33 4.01 -12.88
CA SER A 57 12.65 2.93 -11.95
C SER A 57 11.36 2.39 -11.29
N ILE A 58 11.45 1.21 -10.69
CA ILE A 58 10.37 0.58 -9.93
C ILE A 58 10.23 1.23 -8.53
N GLU A 59 11.27 1.94 -8.08
CA GLU A 59 11.44 2.42 -6.71
C GLU A 59 10.84 3.80 -6.44
N ASP A 60 9.59 4.04 -6.85
CA ASP A 60 8.99 5.38 -6.75
C ASP A 60 8.13 5.59 -5.50
N ILE A 61 8.34 4.79 -4.45
CA ILE A 61 7.72 5.07 -3.14
C ILE A 61 8.79 5.44 -2.14
N PRO A 62 8.76 6.67 -1.61
CA PRO A 62 9.74 7.12 -0.64
C PRO A 62 9.75 6.35 0.70
N THR A 63 8.76 5.49 0.92
CA THR A 63 8.59 4.66 2.14
C THR A 63 8.86 3.17 1.91
N VAL A 64 9.35 2.79 0.73
CA VAL A 64 9.68 1.41 0.36
C VAL A 64 11.13 1.35 -0.10
N ARG A 65 11.92 0.47 0.51
CA ARG A 65 13.27 0.13 0.05
C ARG A 65 13.25 -1.29 -0.50
N VAL A 66 13.63 -1.45 -1.76
CA VAL A 66 13.80 -2.79 -2.36
C VAL A 66 15.16 -3.33 -1.92
N PHE A 67 15.20 -4.59 -1.49
CA PHE A 67 16.45 -5.27 -1.20
C PHE A 67 17.17 -5.69 -2.48
N THR A 68 18.49 -5.69 -2.43
CA THR A 68 19.30 -6.39 -3.43
C THR A 68 19.08 -7.90 -3.32
N ASP A 69 19.33 -8.64 -4.41
CA ASP A 69 19.21 -10.11 -4.41
C ASP A 69 20.05 -10.77 -3.31
N VAL A 70 21.23 -10.20 -3.01
CA VAL A 70 22.13 -10.67 -1.96
C VAL A 70 21.52 -10.47 -0.57
N GLU A 71 20.97 -9.29 -0.28
CA GLU A 71 20.27 -9.01 0.99
C GLU A 71 19.04 -9.90 1.15
N ALA A 72 18.23 -10.03 0.09
CA ALA A 72 17.05 -10.87 0.06
C ALA A 72 17.39 -12.33 0.36
N GLN A 73 18.43 -12.87 -0.28
CA GLN A 73 18.87 -14.24 -0.06
C GLN A 73 19.40 -14.45 1.35
N LYS A 74 20.18 -13.50 1.90
CA LYS A 74 20.71 -13.58 3.28
C LYS A 74 19.58 -13.53 4.32
N LEU A 75 18.57 -12.69 4.12
CA LEU A 75 17.54 -12.42 5.13
C LEU A 75 16.34 -13.35 5.06
N THR A 76 15.93 -13.74 3.86
CA THR A 76 14.72 -14.53 3.65
C THR A 76 15.02 -15.97 3.26
N GLY A 77 16.26 -16.28 2.85
CA GLY A 77 16.63 -17.59 2.32
C GLY A 77 16.09 -17.88 0.92
N HIS A 78 15.43 -16.90 0.29
CA HIS A 78 14.77 -17.05 -0.99
C HIS A 78 15.26 -15.99 -2.00
N THR A 79 15.41 -16.41 -3.26
CA THR A 79 15.55 -15.54 -4.42
C THR A 79 14.28 -15.67 -5.25
N GLU A 80 13.22 -15.00 -4.81
CA GLU A 80 11.90 -15.13 -5.42
C GLU A 80 11.65 -14.17 -6.59
N VAL A 81 10.59 -14.46 -7.35
CA VAL A 81 10.11 -13.65 -8.49
C VAL A 81 9.54 -12.29 -8.05
N TYR A 82 9.19 -12.14 -6.77
CA TYR A 82 8.66 -10.90 -6.20
C TYR A 82 9.74 -10.14 -5.43
N PRO A 83 9.77 -8.79 -5.53
CA PRO A 83 10.75 -7.99 -4.83
C PRO A 83 10.55 -8.12 -3.31
N HIS A 84 11.64 -8.38 -2.59
CA HIS A 84 11.65 -8.28 -1.15
C HIS A 84 11.84 -6.81 -0.78
N VAL A 85 10.88 -6.26 -0.04
CA VAL A 85 10.88 -4.85 0.30
C VAL A 85 10.79 -4.61 1.80
N VAL A 86 11.49 -3.59 2.27
CA VAL A 86 11.33 -3.03 3.62
C VAL A 86 10.43 -1.83 3.54
N VAL A 87 9.42 -1.79 4.40
CA VAL A 87 8.45 -0.71 4.47
C VAL A 87 8.23 -0.26 5.90
N SER A 88 7.93 1.03 6.10
CA SER A 88 7.45 1.55 7.38
C SER A 88 5.95 1.26 7.56
N SER A 89 5.46 1.20 8.81
CA SER A 89 4.02 1.01 9.08
C SER A 89 3.14 2.21 8.71
N GLY A 90 3.75 3.37 8.42
CA GLY A 90 3.08 4.58 7.94
C GLY A 90 2.84 5.63 9.02
N ASP A 91 2.72 5.20 10.27
CA ASP A 91 2.69 6.05 11.47
C ASP A 91 4.10 6.55 11.86
N SER A 92 4.20 7.34 12.94
CA SER A 92 5.49 7.80 13.50
C SER A 92 6.31 6.66 14.14
N ASN A 93 5.93 5.40 13.93
CA ASN A 93 6.59 4.24 14.49
C ASN A 93 7.87 3.95 13.70
N PRO A 94 9.04 3.85 14.37
CA PRO A 94 10.29 3.57 13.69
C PRO A 94 10.41 2.13 13.19
N ARG A 95 9.50 1.23 13.58
CA ARG A 95 9.54 -0.19 13.18
C ARG A 95 9.36 -0.35 11.67
N GLN A 96 10.07 -1.33 11.13
CA GLN A 96 10.10 -1.63 9.70
C GLN A 96 9.72 -3.08 9.45
N TRP A 97 9.15 -3.34 8.27
CA TRP A 97 8.56 -4.63 7.91
C TRP A 97 9.11 -5.11 6.58
N CYS A 98 9.62 -6.35 6.56
CA CYS A 98 10.11 -7.01 5.36
C CYS A 98 9.02 -7.92 4.78
N THR A 99 8.73 -7.81 3.48
CA THR A 99 7.82 -8.73 2.77
C THR A 99 8.43 -10.11 2.57
N ILE A 100 7.65 -11.15 2.89
CA ILE A 100 8.03 -12.55 2.71
C ILE A 100 7.20 -13.18 1.61
N GLY A 101 7.88 -13.58 0.55
CA GLY A 101 7.28 -14.28 -0.58
C GLY A 101 6.30 -13.43 -1.41
N PRO A 102 5.40 -14.05 -2.18
CA PRO A 102 4.40 -13.34 -2.97
C PRO A 102 3.29 -12.74 -2.07
N PRO A 103 2.52 -11.75 -2.58
CA PRO A 103 1.37 -11.25 -1.85
C PRO A 103 0.34 -12.36 -1.63
N ILE A 104 -0.27 -12.38 -0.45
CA ILE A 104 -1.40 -13.25 -0.14
C ILE A 104 -2.61 -12.85 -1.01
N TRP A 105 -2.78 -11.54 -1.20
CA TRP A 105 -3.85 -11.00 -2.03
C TRP A 105 -3.46 -9.66 -2.63
N THR A 106 -3.85 -9.43 -3.89
CA THR A 106 -3.64 -8.15 -4.58
C THR A 106 -4.87 -7.77 -5.38
N SER A 107 -5.31 -6.53 -5.24
CA SER A 107 -6.36 -5.96 -6.07
C SER A 107 -5.80 -5.62 -7.45
N LEU A 108 -6.21 -6.38 -8.47
CA LEU A 108 -5.79 -6.16 -9.85
C LEU A 108 -6.44 -4.92 -10.50
N SER A 109 -7.52 -4.39 -9.92
CA SER A 109 -8.17 -3.18 -10.40
C SER A 109 -7.36 -1.93 -10.05
N PHE A 110 -7.26 -0.99 -11.01
CA PHE A 110 -6.80 0.38 -10.77
C PHE A 110 -7.84 1.24 -10.05
N LEU A 111 -9.11 0.94 -10.27
CA LEU A 111 -10.20 1.61 -9.59
C LEU A 111 -10.39 1.00 -8.20
N GLY A 112 -10.87 1.82 -7.26
CA GLY A 112 -11.10 1.40 -5.88
C GLY A 112 -9.85 1.46 -4.99
N ARG A 113 -9.84 0.70 -3.90
CA ARG A 113 -8.86 0.86 -2.81
C ARG A 113 -7.48 0.27 -3.08
N GLY A 114 -7.30 -0.53 -4.14
CA GLY A 114 -5.99 -1.09 -4.47
C GLY A 114 -5.35 -1.90 -3.36
N THR A 115 -6.17 -2.63 -2.60
CA THR A 115 -5.69 -3.31 -1.42
C THR A 115 -4.66 -4.38 -1.79
N ASN A 116 -3.60 -4.48 -1.01
CA ASN A 116 -2.55 -5.49 -1.14
C ASN A 116 -2.26 -6.06 0.25
N VAL A 117 -2.20 -7.38 0.35
CA VAL A 117 -2.00 -8.11 1.60
C VAL A 117 -0.75 -8.98 1.48
N TRP A 118 0.16 -8.83 2.43
CA TRP A 118 1.48 -9.45 2.45
C TRP A 118 1.71 -10.18 3.75
N ARG A 119 2.42 -11.30 3.69
CA ARG A 119 3.13 -11.79 4.86
C ARG A 119 4.36 -10.92 5.07
N VAL A 120 4.58 -10.50 6.31
CA VAL A 120 5.74 -9.68 6.67
C VAL A 120 6.40 -10.17 7.95
N ARG A 121 7.67 -9.82 8.12
CA ARG A 121 8.42 -9.97 9.38
C ARG A 121 9.00 -8.64 9.81
N GLU A 122 9.20 -8.47 11.11
CA GLU A 122 9.91 -7.33 11.66
C GLU A 122 11.33 -7.27 11.16
N TYR A 123 11.69 -6.17 10.50
CA TYR A 123 13.06 -5.86 10.19
C TYR A 123 13.68 -5.13 11.39
N VAL A 124 14.60 -5.80 12.07
CA VAL A 124 15.37 -5.26 13.20
C VAL A 124 16.84 -5.34 12.90
N VAL A 125 17.58 -4.35 13.38
CA VAL A 125 19.04 -4.37 13.40
C VAL A 125 19.45 -4.88 14.78
N ASP A 126 20.25 -5.95 14.82
CA ASP A 126 20.72 -6.53 16.07
C ASP A 126 21.83 -5.69 16.73
N VAL A 127 22.32 -6.15 17.89
CA VAL A 127 23.38 -5.46 18.65
C VAL A 127 24.70 -5.39 17.86
N ASN A 128 24.92 -6.31 16.92
CA ASN A 128 26.10 -6.37 16.05
C ASN A 128 25.91 -5.58 14.74
N GLN A 129 24.82 -4.80 14.63
CA GLN A 129 24.40 -4.10 13.41
C GLN A 129 24.03 -5.02 12.23
N GLU A 130 23.75 -6.29 12.51
CA GLU A 130 23.31 -7.25 11.49
C GLU A 130 21.78 -7.25 11.39
N PRO A 131 21.23 -7.21 10.16
CA PRO A 131 19.79 -7.24 9.96
C PRO A 131 19.21 -8.62 10.26
N LEU A 132 18.08 -8.65 10.96
CA LEU A 132 17.36 -9.85 11.36
C LEU A 132 15.86 -9.67 11.14
N LEU A 133 15.18 -10.77 10.80
CA LEU A 133 13.73 -10.82 10.65
C LEU A 133 13.06 -11.51 11.84
N ARG A 134 12.04 -10.89 12.46
CA ARG A 134 11.33 -11.45 13.63
C ARG A 134 9.81 -11.48 13.49
N GLY A 135 9.22 -12.54 14.05
CA GLY A 135 7.77 -12.75 14.07
C GLY A 135 7.20 -13.00 12.67
N ASP A 136 5.97 -13.48 12.60
CA ASP A 136 5.21 -13.55 11.36
C ASP A 136 3.94 -12.70 11.53
N MET A 137 3.74 -11.77 10.60
CA MET A 137 2.67 -10.78 10.64
C MET A 137 2.02 -10.65 9.27
N ILE A 138 0.86 -10.01 9.24
CA ILE A 138 0.16 -9.64 8.02
C ILE A 138 0.22 -8.13 7.86
N MET A 139 0.71 -7.68 6.71
CA MET A 139 0.60 -6.28 6.30
C MET A 139 -0.51 -6.12 5.29
N LYS A 140 -1.39 -5.16 5.54
CA LYS A 140 -2.41 -4.70 4.59
C LYS A 140 -2.08 -3.27 4.19
N THR A 141 -1.92 -3.02 2.89
CA THR A 141 -1.80 -1.68 2.32
C THR A 141 -3.03 -1.40 1.46
N ALA A 142 -3.63 -0.22 1.57
CA ALA A 142 -4.81 0.17 0.81
C ALA A 142 -4.91 1.70 0.70
N TRP A 143 -5.66 2.17 -0.29
CA TRP A 143 -6.08 3.56 -0.42
C TRP A 143 -7.44 3.75 0.24
N ARG A 144 -7.51 4.58 1.28
CA ARG A 144 -8.78 4.97 1.92
C ARG A 144 -9.18 6.37 1.44
N SER A 145 -10.47 6.69 1.50
CA SER A 145 -10.89 8.08 1.35
C SER A 145 -10.52 8.86 2.61
N SER A 146 -9.98 10.07 2.46
CA SER A 146 -9.65 10.97 3.58
C SER A 146 -10.86 11.26 4.47
N ALA A 147 -12.07 11.27 3.91
CA ALA A 147 -13.33 11.48 4.64
C ALA A 147 -13.81 10.29 5.48
N ARG A 148 -13.15 9.13 5.39
CA ARG A 148 -13.48 7.95 6.22
C ARG A 148 -12.53 7.84 7.39
N THR A 149 -13.05 7.44 8.55
CA THR A 149 -12.22 7.09 9.70
C THR A 149 -11.14 6.06 9.31
N PRO A 150 -9.86 6.30 9.64
CA PRO A 150 -8.79 5.33 9.41
C PRO A 150 -9.10 3.98 10.05
N GLU A 151 -8.69 2.90 9.39
CA GLU A 151 -8.91 1.55 9.93
C GLU A 151 -8.07 1.30 11.18
N SER A 152 -6.88 1.91 11.28
CA SER A 152 -6.08 1.97 12.51
C SER A 152 -6.86 2.50 13.70
N ASP A 153 -7.62 3.58 13.51
CA ASP A 153 -8.35 4.24 14.60
C ASP A 153 -9.52 3.39 15.07
N ILE A 154 -10.11 2.60 14.16
CA ILE A 154 -11.16 1.64 14.51
C ILE A 154 -10.55 0.53 15.38
N TYR A 155 -9.41 -0.04 14.99
CA TYR A 155 -8.71 -1.03 15.82
C TYR A 155 -8.33 -0.47 17.21
N MET A 156 -7.81 0.76 17.26
CA MET A 156 -7.46 1.42 18.53
C MET A 156 -8.67 1.74 19.42
N SER A 157 -9.89 1.76 18.86
CA SER A 157 -11.13 2.01 19.61
C SER A 157 -11.75 0.76 20.24
N ILE A 158 -11.19 -0.42 19.98
CA ILE A 158 -11.72 -1.69 20.46
C ILE A 158 -11.05 -2.00 21.80
N ASP A 159 -11.79 -1.85 22.90
CA ASP A 159 -11.27 -2.08 24.25
C ASP A 159 -10.99 -3.58 24.53
N GLN A 160 -11.84 -4.47 24.03
CA GLN A 160 -11.71 -5.91 24.18
C GLN A 160 -11.62 -6.59 22.82
N PHE A 161 -10.43 -7.09 22.49
CA PHE A 161 -10.20 -7.80 21.22
C PHE A 161 -10.88 -9.17 21.25
N PRO A 162 -11.90 -9.42 20.42
CA PRO A 162 -12.52 -10.72 20.32
C PRO A 162 -11.55 -11.71 19.65
N VAL A 163 -11.70 -13.01 19.97
CA VAL A 163 -10.82 -14.08 19.47
C VAL A 163 -10.77 -14.15 17.93
N GLY A 164 -11.85 -13.78 17.25
CA GLY A 164 -11.93 -13.80 15.79
C GLY A 164 -11.43 -12.53 15.09
N LEU A 165 -11.01 -11.50 15.82
CA LEU A 165 -10.44 -10.28 15.23
C LEU A 165 -8.92 -10.36 15.22
N ALA A 166 -8.30 -9.97 14.11
CA ALA A 166 -6.86 -9.91 14.02
C ALA A 166 -6.29 -8.90 15.03
N LYS A 167 -5.24 -9.30 15.76
CA LYS A 167 -4.55 -8.42 16.70
C LYS A 167 -3.89 -7.28 15.92
N PHE A 168 -4.24 -6.05 16.25
CA PHE A 168 -3.62 -4.87 15.68
C PHE A 168 -2.27 -4.61 16.35
N GLU A 169 -1.20 -4.53 15.56
CA GLU A 169 0.15 -4.26 16.06
C GLU A 169 0.52 -2.78 15.89
N CYS A 170 0.39 -2.25 14.67
CA CYS A 170 0.58 -0.84 14.36
C CYS A 170 0.05 -0.51 12.97
N GLY A 171 0.05 0.77 12.61
CA GLY A 171 -0.35 1.23 11.29
C GLY A 171 -1.07 2.56 11.30
N GLY A 172 -1.26 3.12 10.12
CA GLY A 172 -1.86 4.41 9.91
C GLY A 172 -1.73 4.87 8.46
N ASP A 173 -2.02 6.15 8.24
CA ASP A 173 -1.76 6.78 6.95
C ASP A 173 -0.26 6.90 6.73
N VAL A 174 0.21 6.45 5.58
CA VAL A 174 1.63 6.48 5.23
C VAL A 174 2.06 7.91 4.98
N LYS A 175 3.10 8.35 5.69
CA LYS A 175 3.66 9.69 5.57
C LYS A 175 4.99 9.72 4.82
N TYR A 176 5.22 10.80 4.08
CA TYR A 176 6.51 11.17 3.52
C TYR A 176 6.82 12.63 3.89
N ALA A 177 8.04 12.88 4.37
CA ALA A 177 8.45 14.19 4.89
C ALA A 177 7.47 14.80 5.93
N GLY A 178 6.82 13.95 6.73
CA GLY A 178 5.85 14.36 7.75
C GLY A 178 4.39 14.48 7.26
N TYR A 179 4.15 14.44 5.94
CA TYR A 179 2.82 14.62 5.35
C TYR A 179 2.24 13.31 4.84
N PRO A 180 0.91 13.08 4.95
CA PRO A 180 0.27 11.90 4.39
C PRO A 180 0.45 11.85 2.87
N ILE A 181 0.70 10.65 2.35
CA ILE A 181 0.74 10.40 0.90
C ILE A 181 -0.70 10.34 0.40
N THR A 182 -1.10 11.35 -0.36
CA THR A 182 -2.42 11.45 -1.00
C THR A 182 -2.27 11.52 -2.51
N MET A 183 -3.30 11.12 -3.26
CA MET A 183 -3.28 11.28 -4.72
C MET A 183 -3.22 12.74 -5.14
N GLN A 184 -3.85 13.64 -4.38
CA GLN A 184 -3.75 15.08 -4.61
C GLN A 184 -2.29 15.58 -4.50
N ASN A 185 -1.55 15.14 -3.48
CA ASN A 185 -0.16 15.54 -3.29
C ASN A 185 0.76 14.93 -4.36
N LEU A 186 0.47 13.71 -4.83
CA LEU A 186 1.23 13.06 -5.90
C LEU A 186 1.00 13.72 -7.27
N ARG A 187 -0.19 14.25 -7.53
CA ARG A 187 -0.55 14.95 -8.77
C ARG A 187 -0.13 16.41 -8.81
N SER A 188 0.06 17.05 -7.66
CA SER A 188 0.32 18.48 -7.59
C SER A 188 1.80 18.80 -7.82
N HIS A 189 2.11 19.62 -8.82
CA HIS A 189 3.47 20.11 -9.11
C HIS A 189 4.04 21.07 -8.04
N ALA A 190 3.25 21.47 -7.03
CA ALA A 190 3.66 22.40 -5.99
C ALA A 190 3.78 21.68 -4.64
N VAL A 191 5.01 21.30 -4.28
CA VAL A 191 5.41 20.88 -2.93
C VAL A 191 5.30 22.05 -1.91
N HIS A 192 4.75 23.21 -2.29
CA HIS A 192 4.76 24.43 -1.47
C HIS A 192 3.44 25.18 -1.29
N ASN A 193 2.30 24.70 -1.81
CA ASN A 193 1.01 25.27 -1.42
C ASN A 193 0.34 24.35 -0.39
N PHE A 194 0.95 24.30 0.79
CA PHE A 194 0.29 23.87 2.00
C PHE A 194 -0.79 24.89 2.32
N LEU A 195 -2.02 24.64 1.86
CA LEU A 195 -3.14 25.49 2.20
C LEU A 195 -3.47 25.31 3.70
N PRO A 196 -3.80 26.41 4.40
CA PRO A 196 -4.07 26.39 5.83
C PRO A 196 -5.26 25.49 6.18
N GLU A 197 -5.21 24.90 7.38
CA GLU A 197 -6.35 24.21 8.00
C GLU A 197 -7.61 25.09 7.93
N GLY A 198 -8.58 24.71 7.08
CA GLY A 198 -9.83 25.45 6.95
C GLY A 198 -10.57 25.27 5.63
N ASP A 199 -9.89 24.91 4.54
CA ASP A 199 -10.57 24.63 3.28
C ASP A 199 -11.13 23.21 3.25
N ILE A 200 -12.42 23.09 2.96
CA ILE A 200 -13.11 21.82 2.73
C ILE A 200 -12.58 21.23 1.42
N HIS A 201 -11.46 20.52 1.49
CA HIS A 201 -10.94 19.80 0.34
C HIS A 201 -11.86 18.63 0.01
N PRO A 202 -12.12 18.36 -1.29
CA PRO A 202 -12.84 17.17 -1.68
C PRO A 202 -12.11 15.92 -1.15
N PRO A 203 -12.83 14.87 -0.74
CA PRO A 203 -12.20 13.67 -0.23
C PRO A 203 -11.20 13.09 -1.23
N THR A 204 -9.95 12.91 -0.81
CA THR A 204 -8.87 12.38 -1.65
C THR A 204 -8.44 10.99 -1.18
N PRO A 205 -8.02 10.09 -2.07
CA PRO A 205 -7.40 8.84 -1.66
C PRO A 205 -6.09 9.07 -0.88
N VAL A 206 -6.00 8.48 0.31
CA VAL A 206 -4.84 8.49 1.21
C VAL A 206 -4.27 7.07 1.32
N LEU A 207 -2.96 6.92 1.16
CA LEU A 207 -2.29 5.64 1.32
C LEU A 207 -2.28 5.26 2.81
N HIS A 208 -2.82 4.08 3.12
CA HIS A 208 -2.99 3.58 4.47
C HIS A 208 -2.39 2.18 4.59
N ARG A 209 -1.72 1.90 5.72
CA ARG A 209 -1.03 0.63 5.95
C ARG A 209 -1.26 0.16 7.38
N LEU A 210 -1.53 -1.14 7.52
CA LEU A 210 -1.78 -1.81 8.79
C LEU A 210 -0.90 -3.03 8.92
N ILE A 211 -0.43 -3.29 10.14
CA ILE A 211 0.28 -4.49 10.54
C ILE A 211 -0.56 -5.21 11.58
N LEU A 212 -0.85 -6.47 11.28
CA LEU A 212 -1.69 -7.34 12.08
C LEU A 212 -0.85 -8.54 12.55
N GLY A 213 -0.89 -8.81 13.85
CA GLY A 213 -0.11 -9.88 14.50
C GLY A 213 -0.71 -11.27 14.33
N THR A 214 -1.95 -11.36 13.84
CA THR A 214 -2.62 -12.65 13.62
C THR A 214 -2.46 -13.09 12.18
N VAL A 215 -1.67 -14.15 11.97
CA VAL A 215 -1.70 -14.93 10.73
C VAL A 215 -2.84 -15.94 10.86
N GLY A 216 -3.89 -15.76 10.07
CA GLY A 216 -5.04 -16.67 10.07
C GLY A 216 -4.63 -18.10 9.69
N ARG A 217 -5.35 -19.09 10.24
CA ARG A 217 -5.19 -20.49 9.84
C ARG A 217 -5.98 -20.75 8.56
N PRO A 218 -5.41 -21.43 7.55
CA PRO A 218 -6.15 -21.83 6.37
C PRO A 218 -7.36 -22.71 6.68
N LEU A 219 -8.42 -22.56 5.86
CA LEU A 219 -9.67 -23.32 5.99
C LEU A 219 -9.52 -24.82 5.71
N TRP A 220 -8.35 -25.33 5.35
CA TRP A 220 -8.10 -26.76 5.16
C TRP A 220 -7.29 -27.39 6.31
N GLU A 221 -6.87 -26.59 7.30
CA GLU A 221 -6.12 -27.06 8.47
C GLU A 221 -7.02 -27.36 9.67
N TYR A 222 -8.35 -27.26 9.53
CA TYR A 222 -9.27 -27.59 10.62
C TYR A 222 -9.24 -29.10 10.90
N THR A 223 -9.43 -29.44 12.18
CA THR A 223 -9.40 -30.84 12.64
C THR A 223 -10.79 -31.44 12.81
N SER A 224 -11.84 -30.61 12.77
CA SER A 224 -13.24 -31.05 12.84
C SER A 224 -14.21 -29.97 12.32
N ASP A 225 -15.41 -30.39 11.90
CA ASP A 225 -16.49 -29.48 11.47
C ASP A 225 -16.89 -28.49 12.57
N PHE A 226 -16.82 -28.92 13.83
CA PHE A 226 -17.09 -28.04 14.97
C PHE A 226 -16.04 -26.92 15.10
N ASP A 227 -14.75 -27.24 14.97
CA ASP A 227 -13.68 -26.23 14.95
C ASP A 227 -13.92 -25.25 13.80
N LEU A 228 -14.24 -25.74 12.60
CA LEU A 228 -14.55 -24.90 11.44
C LEU A 228 -15.69 -23.92 11.74
N LEU A 229 -16.85 -24.42 12.19
CA LEU A 229 -18.03 -23.59 12.48
C LEU A 229 -17.78 -22.61 13.63
N ALA A 230 -17.05 -23.01 14.68
CA ALA A 230 -16.68 -22.13 15.78
C ALA A 230 -15.81 -20.97 15.27
N ARG A 231 -14.83 -21.24 14.41
CA ARG A 231 -13.96 -20.20 13.83
C ARG A 231 -14.73 -19.25 12.91
N PHE A 232 -15.67 -19.76 12.11
CA PHE A 232 -16.55 -18.91 11.30
C PHE A 232 -17.40 -17.98 12.18
N ARG A 233 -18.00 -18.51 13.24
CA ARG A 233 -18.76 -17.70 14.21
C ARG A 233 -17.88 -16.61 14.82
N ASP A 234 -16.68 -16.95 15.27
CA ASP A 234 -15.77 -15.99 15.91
C ASP A 234 -15.36 -14.88 14.93
N ALA A 235 -15.09 -15.23 13.66
CA ALA A 235 -14.79 -14.25 12.62
C ALA A 235 -15.97 -13.28 12.36
N LEU A 236 -17.20 -13.80 12.29
CA LEU A 236 -18.41 -12.98 12.13
C LEU A 236 -18.63 -12.05 13.33
N GLN A 237 -18.37 -12.53 14.55
CA GLN A 237 -18.46 -11.70 15.75
C GLN A 237 -17.41 -10.58 15.73
N GLY A 238 -16.18 -10.87 15.29
CA GLY A 238 -15.13 -9.87 15.10
C GLY A 238 -15.54 -8.78 14.09
N GLU A 239 -16.04 -9.18 12.92
CA GLU A 239 -16.51 -8.24 11.89
C GLU A 239 -17.70 -7.38 12.37
N HIS A 240 -18.64 -7.97 13.13
CA HIS A 240 -19.76 -7.24 13.70
C HIS A 240 -19.29 -6.14 14.69
N LEU A 241 -18.31 -6.43 15.54
CA LEU A 241 -17.74 -5.45 16.46
C LEU A 241 -17.04 -4.30 15.72
N VAL A 242 -16.25 -4.61 14.69
CA VAL A 242 -15.63 -3.59 13.83
C VAL A 242 -16.69 -2.71 13.17
N TRP A 243 -17.82 -3.28 12.75
CA TRP A 243 -18.93 -2.53 12.18
C TRP A 243 -19.59 -1.60 13.20
N MET A 244 -19.84 -2.06 14.43
CA MET A 244 -20.39 -1.22 15.50
C MET A 244 -19.48 -0.03 15.83
N SER A 245 -18.17 -0.28 15.97
CA SER A 245 -17.19 0.79 16.24
C SER A 245 -17.12 1.82 15.11
N ARG A 246 -17.36 1.41 13.86
CA ARG A 246 -17.50 2.33 12.71
C ARG A 246 -18.75 3.20 12.82
N ALA A 247 -19.89 2.61 13.15
CA ALA A 247 -21.18 3.31 13.21
C ALA A 247 -21.16 4.44 14.26
N VAL A 248 -20.57 4.18 15.43
CA VAL A 248 -20.45 5.16 16.53
C VAL A 248 -19.60 6.38 16.15
N ARG A 249 -18.65 6.24 15.22
CA ARG A 249 -17.77 7.35 14.79
C ARG A 249 -18.27 8.12 13.57
N SER A 250 -19.33 7.64 12.92
CA SER A 250 -19.96 8.30 11.76
C SER A 250 -21.16 9.19 12.11
N SER A 251 -21.56 9.21 13.38
CA SER A 251 -22.61 10.06 13.97
C SER A 251 -22.01 11.22 14.75
#